data_AF-A0A961D4N6-F1
#
_entry.id   AF-A0A961D4N6-F1
#
_cell.length_a   1.000
_cell.length_b   1.000
_cell.length_c   1.000
_cell.angle_alpha   90.00
_cell.angle_beta   90.00
_cell.angle_gamma   90.00
#
_symmetry.space_group_name_H-M   'P 1'
#
loop_
_entity.id
_entity.type
_entity.pdbx_description
1 polymer ?
#
loop_
_entity_poly.entity_id
_entity_poly.type
_entity_poly.pdbx_seq_one_letter_code
_entity_poly.pdbx_strand_id
1 'polypeptide(L)'
;DEPTRGVDIGAKSEIYTLIDRAAAQGTGVLVVSSELPELLGLCDRIIVLSHGQVVGELDRASASEERIAALAFTSSEQVEAV
;
A
#
# COMPACT_ATOMS: atom_id res chain seq x y z
N ASP A 1 5.59 -7.66 9.23
CA ASP A 1 4.27 -7.08 9.49
C ASP A 1 4.24 -5.56 9.41
N GLU A 2 5.37 -4.87 9.60
CA GLU A 2 5.63 -3.55 9.00
C GLU A 2 7.14 -3.50 8.69
N PRO A 3 7.57 -3.13 7.48
CA PRO A 3 8.99 -3.18 7.11
C PRO A 3 9.85 -2.14 7.83
N THR A 4 9.24 -1.17 8.51
CA THR A 4 9.87 0.08 8.95
C THR A 4 9.60 0.47 10.42
N ARG A 5 8.87 -0.35 11.18
CA ARG A 5 8.46 -0.01 12.55
C ARG A 5 9.66 0.01 13.51
N GLY A 6 9.94 1.16 14.11
CA GLY A 6 11.06 1.36 15.06
C GLY A 6 12.41 1.71 14.43
N VAL A 7 12.43 2.01 13.13
CA VAL A 7 13.61 2.42 12.37
C VAL A 7 13.71 3.95 12.37
N ASP A 8 14.90 4.50 12.60
CA ASP A 8 15.17 5.94 12.48
C ASP A 8 14.76 6.46 11.09
N ILE A 9 14.28 7.69 10.98
CA ILE A 9 13.84 8.33 9.73
C ILE A 9 14.91 8.19 8.64
N GLY A 10 16.20 8.28 9.01
CA GLY A 10 17.32 8.07 8.09
C GLY A 10 17.38 6.64 7.51
N ALA A 11 17.17 5.63 8.35
CA ALA A 11 17.23 4.23 7.92
C ALA A 11 15.98 3.78 7.15
N LYS A 12 14.79 4.39 7.38
CA LYS A 12 13.61 4.20 6.52
C LYS A 12 13.90 4.61 5.06
N SER A 13 14.55 5.77 4.87
CA SER A 13 14.89 6.27 3.53
C SER A 13 15.86 5.34 2.78
N GLU A 14 16.78 4.69 3.50
CA GLU A 14 17.68 3.70 2.90
C GLU A 14 16.93 2.44 2.46
N ILE A 15 15.99 1.95 3.27
CA ILE A 15 15.11 0.83 2.91
C ILE A 15 14.31 1.14 1.64
N TYR A 16 13.73 2.35 1.54
CA TYR A 16 12.99 2.78 0.34
C TYR A 16 13.87 2.79 -0.90
N THR A 17 15.08 3.32 -0.76
CA THR A 17 16.05 3.36 -1.85
C THR A 17 16.43 1.95 -2.32
N LEU A 18 16.55 0.98 -1.41
CA LEU A 18 16.82 -0.41 -1.74
C LEU A 18 15.65 -1.07 -2.47
N ILE A 19 14.41 -0.81 -2.01
CA ILE A 19 13.18 -1.30 -2.65
C ILE A 19 13.07 -0.76 -4.08
N ASP A 20 13.22 0.55 -4.27
CA ASP A 20 13.15 1.19 -5.59
C ASP A 20 14.23 0.65 -6.53
N ARG A 21 15.45 0.44 -6.04
CA ARG A 21 16.54 -0.15 -6.83
C ARG A 21 16.24 -1.58 -7.24
N ALA A 22 15.69 -2.39 -6.35
CA ALA A 22 15.30 -3.76 -6.67
C ALA A 22 14.19 -3.78 -7.74
N ALA A 23 13.16 -2.94 -7.57
CA ALA A 23 12.08 -2.79 -8.54
C ALA A 23 12.59 -2.32 -9.91
N ALA A 24 13.48 -1.32 -9.95
CA ALA A 24 14.09 -0.82 -11.17
C ALA A 24 14.96 -1.86 -11.91
N GLN A 25 15.44 -2.90 -11.22
CA GLN A 25 16.16 -4.03 -11.81
C GLN A 25 15.22 -5.13 -12.34
N GLY A 26 13.89 -4.92 -12.30
CA GLY A 26 12.89 -5.87 -12.74
C GLY A 26 12.46 -6.88 -11.66
N THR A 27 12.81 -6.64 -10.40
CA THR A 27 12.36 -7.48 -9.28
C THR A 27 10.95 -7.08 -8.87
N GLY A 28 10.01 -8.03 -8.80
CA GLY A 28 8.69 -7.76 -8.22
C GLY A 28 8.79 -7.58 -6.70
N VAL A 29 8.27 -6.48 -6.17
CA VAL A 29 8.26 -6.19 -4.72
C VAL A 29 6.82 -6.13 -4.21
N LEU A 30 6.54 -6.87 -3.13
CA LEU A 30 5.29 -6.77 -2.39
C LEU A 30 5.54 -5.98 -1.10
N VAL A 31 4.90 -4.81 -1.00
CA VAL A 31 4.97 -3.95 0.19
C VAL A 31 3.64 -4.03 0.93
N VAL A 32 3.73 -4.22 2.26
CA VAL A 32 2.60 -4.16 3.19
C VAL A 32 2.95 -3.12 4.25
N SER A 33 2.15 -2.07 4.37
CA SER A 33 2.36 -0.99 5.33
C SER A 33 1.02 -0.44 5.81
N SER A 34 0.98 0.03 7.06
CA SER A 34 -0.12 0.81 7.62
C SER A 34 0.07 2.32 7.41
N GLU A 35 1.27 2.75 6.99
CA GLU A 35 1.61 4.13 6.71
C GLU A 35 1.31 4.46 5.23
N LEU A 36 0.20 5.14 4.98
CA LEU A 36 -0.22 5.52 3.61
C LEU A 36 0.86 6.28 2.82
N PRO A 37 1.65 7.20 3.41
CA PRO A 37 2.73 7.87 2.67
C PRO A 37 3.77 6.91 2.10
N GLU A 38 4.05 5.78 2.77
CA GLU A 38 4.98 4.77 2.26
C GLU A 38 4.42 4.09 1.00
N LEU A 39 3.14 3.72 1.04
CA LEU A 39 2.46 3.07 -0.09
C LEU A 39 2.40 4.01 -1.31
N LEU A 40 2.07 5.29 -1.08
CA LEU A 40 2.00 6.29 -2.14
C LEU A 40 3.38 6.63 -2.73
N GLY A 41 4.44 6.53 -1.93
CA GLY A 41 5.81 6.77 -2.38
C GLY A 41 6.40 5.63 -3.21
N LEU A 42 6.17 4.38 -2.78
CA LEU A 42 6.86 3.20 -3.28
C LEU A 42 6.08 2.42 -4.34
N CYS A 43 4.75 2.34 -4.23
CA CYS A 43 3.98 1.38 -5.00
C CYS A 43 3.55 1.96 -6.36
N ASP A 44 3.73 1.17 -7.42
CA ASP A 44 3.11 1.43 -8.72
C ASP A 44 1.60 1.13 -8.71
N ARG A 45 1.19 0.25 -7.78
CA ARG A 45 -0.16 -0.29 -7.67
C ARG A 45 -0.46 -0.68 -6.23
N ILE A 46 -1.65 -0.33 -5.75
CA ILE A 46 -2.10 -0.57 -4.38
C ILE A 46 -3.39 -1.38 -4.45
N ILE A 47 -3.38 -2.56 -3.81
CA ILE A 47 -4.57 -3.41 -3.66
C ILE A 47 -5.07 -3.21 -2.23
N VAL A 48 -6.34 -2.82 -2.09
CA VAL A 48 -6.97 -2.62 -0.78
C VAL A 48 -7.76 -3.87 -0.44
N LEU A 49 -7.49 -4.42 0.73
CA LEU A 49 -8.19 -5.58 1.28
C LEU A 49 -9.01 -5.17 2.50
N SER A 50 -10.24 -5.68 2.60
CA SER A 50 -11.09 -5.54 3.78
C SER A 50 -11.92 -6.80 3.97
N HIS A 51 -12.07 -7.27 5.21
CA HIS A 51 -12.76 -8.52 5.56
C HIS A 51 -12.32 -9.75 4.72
N GLY A 52 -11.02 -9.83 4.39
CA GLY A 52 -10.46 -10.93 3.61
C GLY A 52 -10.82 -10.89 2.12
N GLN A 53 -11.43 -9.81 1.63
CA GLN A 53 -11.77 -9.58 0.23
C GLN A 53 -10.97 -8.41 -0.33
N VAL A 54 -10.65 -8.46 -1.63
CA VAL A 54 -10.14 -7.30 -2.35
C VAL A 54 -11.30 -6.36 -2.62
N VAL A 55 -11.22 -5.14 -2.11
CA VAL A 55 -12.28 -4.13 -2.21
C VAL A 55 -11.95 -3.02 -3.19
N GLY A 56 -10.71 -2.97 -3.68
CA GLY A 56 -10.33 -2.09 -4.77
C GLY A 56 -8.86 -2.20 -5.14
N GLU A 57 -8.54 -1.62 -6.29
CA GLU A 57 -7.19 -1.51 -6.83
C GLU A 57 -7.00 -0.08 -7.34
N LEU A 58 -5.88 0.53 -6.99
CA LEU A 58 -5.49 1.88 -7.41
C LEU A 58 -4.11 1.82 -8.05
N ASP A 59 -3.97 2.46 -9.21
CA ASP A 59 -2.65 2.74 -9.77
C ASP A 59 -2.04 3.98 -9.10
N ARG A 60 -0.74 4.20 -9.31
CA ARG A 60 -0.02 5.36 -8.77
C ARG A 60 -0.65 6.71 -9.12
N ALA A 61 -1.26 6.84 -10.29
CA ALA A 61 -1.85 8.10 -10.75
C ALA A 61 -3.20 8.41 -10.07
N SER A 62 -3.91 7.36 -9.64
CA SER A 62 -5.23 7.44 -9.02
C SER A 62 -5.20 7.26 -7.51
N ALA A 63 -4.08 6.84 -6.93
CA ALA A 63 -3.93 6.63 -5.50
C ALA A 63 -3.82 7.95 -4.73
N SER A 64 -4.63 8.08 -3.67
CA SER A 64 -4.52 9.12 -2.64
C SER A 64 -4.88 8.52 -1.29
N GLU A 65 -4.48 9.17 -0.19
CA GLU A 65 -4.84 8.72 1.16
C GLU A 65 -6.35 8.59 1.32
N GLU A 66 -7.11 9.57 0.83
CA GLU A 66 -8.57 9.58 0.90
C GLU A 66 -9.21 8.44 0.12
N ARG A 67 -8.68 8.13 -1.08
CA ARG A 67 -9.22 7.04 -1.91
C ARG A 67 -8.92 5.67 -1.32
N ILE A 68 -7.73 5.49 -0.75
CA ILE A 68 -7.36 4.24 -0.07
C ILE A 68 -8.24 4.05 1.17
N ALA A 69 -8.39 5.10 1.99
CA ALA A 69 -9.26 5.06 3.16
C ALA A 69 -10.72 4.80 2.78
N ALA A 70 -11.24 5.46 1.74
CA ALA A 70 -12.58 5.23 1.25
C ALA A 70 -12.80 3.75 0.89
N LEU A 71 -11.90 3.12 0.14
CA LEU A 71 -12.01 1.69 -0.19
C LEU A 71 -11.97 0.80 1.05
N ALA A 72 -11.09 1.11 2.01
CA ALA A 72 -10.94 0.31 3.23
C ALA A 72 -12.19 0.32 4.14
N PHE A 73 -12.93 1.44 4.18
CA PHE A 73 -14.08 1.63 5.07
C PHE A 73 -15.46 1.48 4.39
N THR A 74 -15.54 1.54 3.06
CA THR A 74 -16.83 1.44 2.33
C THR A 74 -17.41 0.02 2.29
N SER A 75 -16.61 -1.02 2.54
CA SER A 75 -17.03 -2.42 2.45
C SER A 75 -17.98 -2.91 3.56
N SER A 76 -18.49 -2.00 4.40
CA SER A 76 -19.44 -2.32 5.47
C SER A 76 -20.88 -2.55 4.98
N GLU A 77 -21.21 -2.23 3.72
CA GLU A 77 -22.62 -2.18 3.24
C GLU A 77 -22.98 -3.12 2.06
N GLN A 78 -22.12 -4.05 1.62
CA GLN A 78 -22.39 -4.88 0.42
C GLN A 78 -22.47 -6.40 0.63
N VAL A 79 -22.72 -6.89 1.85
CA VAL A 79 -22.85 -8.35 2.11
C VAL A 79 -24.30 -8.86 2.18
N GLU A 80 -25.35 -8.03 2.04
CA GLU A 80 -26.74 -8.51 1.99
C GLU A 80 -27.33 -8.51 0.57
N ALA A 81 -26.80 -9.36 -0.31
CA ALA A 81 -27.48 -9.71 -1.55
C ALA A 81 -27.13 -11.13 -2.03
N VAL A 82 -27.51 -12.15 -1.25
CA VAL A 82 -27.81 -13.52 -1.73
C VAL A 82 -28.96 -14.10 -0.91
#